data_AF-A0A941AMK9-F1
#
_entry.id   AF-A0A941AMK9-F1
#
_cell.length_a   1.000
_cell.length_b   1.000
_cell.length_c   1.000
_cell.angle_alpha   90.00
_cell.angle_beta   90.00
_cell.angle_gamma   90.00
#
_symmetry.space_group_name_H-M   'P 1'
#
loop_
_entity.id
_entity.type
_entity.pdbx_description
1 polymer ?
#
loop_
_entity_poly.entity_id
_entity_poly.type
_entity_poly.pdbx_seq_one_letter_code
_entity_poly.pdbx_strand_id
1 'polypeptide(L)'
;MRHYRTILPAVLVTGAYVTALAVAAVLALTGDDIGLLWRLSLFSDADEDVAATWPNVFVLAVAGGLWAWALWLSLRGLPYGRPIPADRETRALRRALYAAVASWVFYAVMPVWPWWAVVLDALLMSAVVVLFHPVLRREIRHADLALGAGLLGQVSLAATEIFDALNWHEAERAAALGGFAPVGTLVWSVLVLMAQRRDGRWRRSTVWYGIASLLTPFALPIAGMALNAAGDLADVYGEAVSAADALFLIWLARSAHDLAGTTGDAAPYVPSVRAKTALTTTAQLTACVVLLLPPLANRHPAWISPHVSIDRLPRVVGEAAGAVPTTLLHAFELFVGLGGLAALVLVALHRRTMFWPAMSGLLVTALAGLAAVTMVDQQDGWGLTRPYGLDVYGIVAFSSRPAISPLWFTAACLVSAALLWWSHSGRRSDAAAVFSRQVRA
;
A
#
# COMPACT_ATOMS: atom_id res chain seq x y z
N MET A 1 -20.32 -13.62 26.60
CA MET A 1 -19.40 -14.06 25.54
C MET A 1 -20.13 -13.97 24.20
N ARG A 2 -19.57 -13.32 23.17
CA ARG A 2 -20.24 -13.14 21.88
C ARG A 2 -20.06 -14.43 21.05
N HIS A 3 -21.15 -15.13 20.74
CA HIS A 3 -21.10 -16.31 19.87
C HIS A 3 -20.86 -15.85 18.41
N TYR A 4 -19.93 -16.45 17.69
CA TYR A 4 -19.77 -16.23 16.25
C TYR A 4 -20.23 -17.50 15.52
N ARG A 5 -20.85 -17.35 14.34
CA ARG A 5 -21.45 -18.47 13.60
C ARG A 5 -20.43 -19.42 12.98
N THR A 6 -19.21 -18.96 12.72
CA THR A 6 -18.17 -19.70 11.98
C THR A 6 -16.87 -19.83 12.76
N ILE A 7 -16.92 -19.86 14.10
CA ILE A 7 -15.70 -20.01 14.93
C ILE A 7 -14.97 -21.30 14.59
N LEU A 8 -15.69 -22.42 14.47
CA LEU A 8 -15.08 -23.74 14.30
C LEU A 8 -14.17 -23.83 13.06
N PRO A 9 -14.61 -23.51 11.82
CA PRO A 9 -13.71 -23.57 10.66
C PRO A 9 -12.55 -22.58 10.79
N ALA A 10 -12.77 -21.40 11.38
CA ALA A 10 -11.69 -20.43 11.61
C ALA A 10 -10.62 -20.99 12.56
N VAL A 11 -11.03 -21.62 13.67
CA VAL A 11 -10.11 -22.24 14.64
C VAL A 11 -9.35 -23.39 13.99
N LEU A 12 -10.03 -24.24 13.21
CA LEU A 12 -9.39 -25.38 12.56
C LEU A 12 -8.36 -24.94 11.52
N VAL A 13 -8.71 -24.03 10.63
CA VAL A 13 -7.80 -23.57 9.55
C VAL A 13 -6.64 -22.77 10.13
N THR A 14 -6.90 -21.78 10.99
CA THR A 14 -5.82 -21.01 11.62
C THR A 14 -4.96 -21.88 12.52
N GLY A 15 -5.57 -22.80 13.29
CA GLY A 15 -4.84 -23.72 14.15
C GLY A 15 -3.88 -24.61 13.36
N ALA A 16 -4.38 -25.25 12.29
CA ALA A 16 -3.56 -26.07 11.41
C ALA A 16 -2.40 -25.28 10.79
N TYR A 17 -2.67 -24.04 10.33
CA TYR A 17 -1.65 -23.16 9.78
C TYR A 17 -0.58 -22.79 10.81
N VAL A 18 -0.97 -22.38 12.03
CA VAL A 18 -0.03 -22.05 13.11
C VAL A 18 0.81 -23.26 13.51
N THR A 19 0.21 -24.45 13.55
CA THR A 19 0.94 -25.69 13.82
C THR A 19 1.96 -25.98 12.72
N ALA A 20 1.57 -25.87 11.44
CA ALA A 20 2.49 -26.06 10.32
C ALA A 20 3.65 -25.05 10.35
N LEU A 21 3.36 -23.78 10.65
CA LEU A 21 4.37 -22.73 10.80
C LEU A 21 5.35 -23.03 11.94
N ALA A 22 4.84 -23.47 13.10
CA ALA A 22 5.69 -23.82 14.24
C ALA A 22 6.58 -25.03 13.95
N VAL A 23 6.05 -26.06 13.28
CA VAL A 23 6.82 -27.23 12.85
C VAL A 23 7.91 -26.83 11.85
N ALA A 24 7.58 -26.00 10.86
CA ALA A 24 8.54 -25.49 9.89
C ALA A 24 9.66 -24.68 10.54
N ALA A 25 9.34 -23.84 11.54
CA ALA A 25 10.34 -23.08 12.28
C ALA A 25 11.30 -23.97 13.08
N VAL A 26 10.79 -25.05 13.70
CA VAL A 26 11.65 -26.02 14.40
C VAL A 26 12.53 -26.80 13.42
N LEU A 27 11.99 -27.20 12.26
CA LEU A 27 12.76 -27.88 11.22
C LEU A 27 13.87 -26.98 10.68
N ALA A 28 13.59 -25.71 10.41
CA ALA A 28 14.60 -24.75 9.98
C ALA A 28 15.75 -24.60 10.99
N LEU A 29 15.44 -24.51 12.29
CA LEU A 29 16.46 -24.38 13.34
C LEU A 29 17.28 -25.65 13.58
N THR A 30 16.75 -26.83 13.24
CA THR A 30 17.39 -28.13 13.55
C THR A 30 18.04 -28.78 12.34
N GLY A 31 17.52 -28.56 11.14
CA GLY A 31 17.92 -29.22 9.90
C GLY A 31 18.54 -28.29 8.85
N ASP A 32 18.68 -27.00 9.14
CA ASP A 32 19.21 -25.97 8.23
C ASP A 32 18.39 -25.78 6.94
N ASP A 33 17.14 -26.28 6.90
CA ASP A 33 16.21 -26.15 5.77
C ASP A 33 15.14 -25.08 6.07
N ILE A 34 15.33 -23.88 5.51
CA ILE A 34 14.41 -22.76 5.66
C ILE A 34 13.21 -22.82 4.69
N GLY A 35 13.25 -23.68 3.68
CA GLY A 35 12.36 -23.64 2.52
C GLY A 35 10.88 -23.76 2.88
N LEU A 36 10.54 -24.69 3.78
CA LEU A 36 9.16 -24.86 4.24
C LEU A 36 8.64 -23.64 5.00
N LEU A 37 9.48 -23.06 5.87
CA LEU A 37 9.11 -21.89 6.65
C LEU A 37 8.96 -20.65 5.77
N TRP A 38 9.86 -20.48 4.81
CA TRP A 38 9.83 -19.44 3.79
C TRP A 38 8.51 -19.47 3.04
N ARG A 39 8.17 -20.63 2.48
CA ARG A 39 6.97 -20.83 1.70
C ARG A 39 5.68 -20.64 2.48
N LEU A 40 5.64 -21.07 3.74
CA LEU A 40 4.49 -20.80 4.60
C LEU A 40 4.36 -19.32 4.99
N SER A 41 5.45 -18.55 4.97
CA SER A 41 5.44 -17.17 5.46
C SER A 41 5.29 -16.13 4.34
N LEU A 42 5.83 -16.43 3.15
CA LEU A 42 5.99 -15.52 2.03
C LEU A 42 5.26 -16.00 0.76
N PHE A 43 4.82 -17.27 0.72
CA PHE A 43 4.20 -17.90 -0.44
C PHE A 43 5.05 -17.92 -1.71
N SER A 44 6.37 -17.79 -1.56
CA SER A 44 7.40 -17.99 -2.58
C SER A 44 8.24 -19.23 -2.24
N ASP A 45 8.98 -19.75 -3.22
CA ASP A 45 10.05 -20.70 -2.94
C ASP A 45 11.28 -19.93 -2.41
N ALA A 46 12.03 -20.54 -1.48
CA ALA A 46 13.22 -19.91 -0.91
C ALA A 46 14.35 -19.83 -1.94
N ASP A 47 15.08 -18.72 -1.92
CA ASP A 47 16.36 -18.62 -2.63
C ASP A 47 17.36 -19.63 -2.07
N GLU A 48 18.10 -20.30 -2.97
CA GLU A 48 19.06 -21.37 -2.63
C GLU A 48 20.18 -20.90 -1.68
N ASP A 49 20.44 -19.59 -1.65
CA ASP A 49 21.54 -18.98 -0.89
C ASP A 49 21.15 -18.55 0.54
N VAL A 50 19.87 -18.67 0.93
CA VAL A 50 19.42 -18.16 2.23
C VAL A 50 19.62 -19.18 3.35
N ALA A 51 20.57 -18.90 4.25
CA ALA A 51 20.84 -19.74 5.42
C ALA A 51 19.72 -19.68 6.47
N ALA A 52 19.45 -20.83 7.14
CA ALA A 52 18.45 -20.96 8.21
C ALA A 52 18.94 -20.41 9.55
N THR A 53 19.43 -19.17 9.55
CA THR A 53 19.90 -18.50 10.77
C THR A 53 18.72 -18.20 11.70
N TRP A 54 18.97 -18.18 13.03
CA TRP A 54 17.92 -17.87 14.01
C TRP A 54 17.17 -16.54 13.74
N PRO A 55 17.81 -15.45 13.26
CA PRO A 55 17.09 -14.23 12.93
C PRO A 55 16.17 -14.41 11.71
N ASN A 56 16.62 -15.12 10.67
CA ASN A 56 15.82 -15.38 9.48
C ASN A 56 14.57 -16.19 9.86
N VAL A 57 14.74 -17.24 10.66
CA VAL A 57 13.63 -18.03 11.21
C VAL A 57 12.66 -17.16 12.01
N PHE A 58 13.17 -16.24 12.85
CA PHE A 58 12.33 -15.35 13.63
C PHE A 58 11.51 -14.39 12.75
N VAL A 59 12.14 -13.75 11.77
CA VAL A 59 11.46 -12.83 10.83
C VAL A 59 10.36 -13.55 10.05
N LEU A 60 10.66 -14.73 9.52
CA LEU A 60 9.68 -15.55 8.80
C LEU A 60 8.55 -16.02 9.72
N ALA A 61 8.86 -16.48 10.93
CA ALA A 61 7.82 -16.87 11.89
C ALA A 61 6.88 -15.70 12.24
N VAL A 62 7.39 -14.47 12.33
CA VAL A 62 6.57 -13.26 12.53
C VAL A 62 5.72 -12.97 11.28
N ALA A 63 6.30 -13.05 10.08
CA ALA A 63 5.58 -12.88 8.82
C ALA A 63 4.44 -13.91 8.66
N GLY A 64 4.73 -15.21 8.86
CA GLY A 64 3.73 -16.27 8.88
C GLY A 64 2.70 -16.07 10.00
N GLY A 65 3.10 -15.60 11.18
CA GLY A 65 2.18 -15.26 12.27
C GLY A 65 1.18 -14.16 11.88
N LEU A 66 1.61 -13.19 11.08
CA LEU A 66 0.74 -12.13 10.55
C LEU A 66 -0.31 -12.70 9.58
N TRP A 67 0.07 -13.65 8.72
CA TRP A 67 -0.85 -14.39 7.86
C TRP A 67 -1.83 -15.27 8.65
N ALA A 68 -1.37 -15.97 9.69
CA ALA A 68 -2.24 -16.72 10.60
C ALA A 68 -3.31 -15.80 11.22
N TRP A 69 -2.90 -14.59 11.62
CA TRP A 69 -3.81 -13.59 12.15
C TRP A 69 -4.81 -13.09 11.10
N ALA A 70 -4.37 -12.89 9.86
CA ALA A 70 -5.24 -12.52 8.74
C ALA A 70 -6.28 -13.59 8.43
N LEU A 71 -5.88 -14.87 8.40
CA LEU A 71 -6.78 -16.02 8.24
C LEU A 71 -7.82 -16.06 9.36
N TRP A 72 -7.38 -15.91 10.61
CA TRP A 72 -8.28 -15.87 11.77
C TRP A 72 -9.33 -14.77 11.64
N LEU A 73 -8.89 -13.54 11.33
CA LEU A 73 -9.78 -12.38 11.22
C LEU A 73 -10.74 -12.48 10.03
N SER A 74 -10.33 -13.16 8.96
CA SER A 74 -11.13 -13.37 7.76
C SER A 74 -12.18 -14.47 7.96
N LEU A 75 -11.82 -15.57 8.62
CA LEU A 75 -12.69 -16.76 8.76
C LEU A 75 -13.62 -16.73 9.97
N ARG A 76 -13.31 -15.96 11.03
CA ARG A 76 -14.13 -15.90 12.26
C ARG A 76 -15.59 -15.48 12.03
N GLY A 77 -15.88 -14.88 10.88
CA GLY A 77 -17.21 -14.47 10.43
C GLY A 77 -17.82 -13.32 11.23
N LEU A 78 -19.10 -13.06 10.95
CA LEU A 78 -19.83 -11.97 11.58
C LEU A 78 -20.08 -12.23 13.08
N PRO A 79 -19.99 -11.19 13.94
CA PRO A 79 -20.54 -11.27 15.30
C PRO A 79 -22.03 -11.59 15.25
N TYR A 80 -22.55 -12.39 16.19
CA TYR A 80 -24.00 -12.62 16.29
C TYR A 80 -24.74 -11.27 16.44
N GLY A 81 -25.74 -11.06 15.59
CA GLY A 81 -26.63 -9.91 15.66
C GLY A 81 -27.62 -9.89 14.49
N ARG A 82 -28.71 -9.13 14.64
CA ARG A 82 -29.70 -8.95 13.58
C ARG A 82 -29.08 -8.12 12.45
N PRO A 83 -28.88 -8.69 11.24
CA PRO A 83 -28.24 -7.96 10.14
C PRO A 83 -29.06 -6.72 9.79
N ILE A 84 -28.37 -5.60 9.54
CA ILE A 84 -29.02 -4.41 9.01
C ILE A 84 -29.56 -4.74 7.60
N PRO A 85 -30.80 -4.34 7.26
CA PRO A 85 -31.28 -4.38 5.89
C PRO A 85 -30.30 -3.59 5.01
N ALA A 86 -29.51 -4.30 4.21
CA ALA A 86 -28.51 -3.68 3.34
C ALA A 86 -29.09 -3.46 1.94
N ASP A 87 -28.92 -2.23 1.44
CA ASP A 87 -29.22 -1.88 0.05
C ASP A 87 -28.59 -2.88 -0.92
N ARG A 88 -29.17 -3.05 -2.11
CA ARG A 88 -28.67 -3.99 -3.14
C ARG A 88 -27.20 -3.72 -3.48
N GLU A 89 -26.81 -2.45 -3.56
CA GLU A 89 -25.43 -2.01 -3.82
C GLU A 89 -24.46 -2.46 -2.73
N THR A 90 -24.80 -2.19 -1.46
CA THR A 90 -23.99 -2.60 -0.30
C THR A 90 -23.83 -4.12 -0.24
N ARG A 91 -24.88 -4.88 -0.59
CA ARG A 91 -24.81 -6.34 -0.67
C ARG A 91 -23.87 -6.83 -1.77
N ALA A 92 -23.87 -6.17 -2.93
CA ALA A 92 -22.97 -6.50 -4.03
C ALA A 92 -21.52 -6.21 -3.65
N LEU A 93 -21.23 -5.01 -3.13
CA LEU A 93 -19.88 -4.64 -2.67
C LEU A 93 -19.36 -5.62 -1.62
N ARG A 94 -20.20 -5.98 -0.64
CA ARG A 94 -19.82 -6.96 0.38
C ARG A 94 -19.44 -8.32 -0.23
N ARG A 95 -20.20 -8.81 -1.21
CA ARG A 95 -19.89 -10.08 -1.89
C ARG A 95 -18.58 -9.99 -2.65
N ALA A 96 -18.33 -8.88 -3.36
CA ALA A 96 -17.07 -8.66 -4.06
C ALA A 96 -15.88 -8.64 -3.10
N LEU A 97 -16.00 -7.98 -1.94
CA LEU A 97 -14.96 -7.99 -0.92
C LEU A 97 -14.69 -9.38 -0.34
N TYR A 98 -15.73 -10.18 -0.05
CA TYR A 98 -15.52 -11.57 0.39
C TYR A 98 -14.92 -12.45 -0.70
N ALA A 99 -15.32 -12.25 -1.95
CA ALA A 99 -14.72 -12.97 -3.06
C ALA A 99 -13.23 -12.61 -3.19
N ALA A 100 -12.85 -11.34 -3.06
CA ALA A 100 -11.45 -10.91 -3.04
C ALA A 100 -10.69 -11.53 -1.85
N VAL A 101 -11.28 -11.54 -0.65
CA VAL A 101 -10.67 -12.24 0.49
C VAL A 101 -10.49 -13.73 0.19
N ALA A 102 -11.46 -14.37 -0.46
CA ALA A 102 -11.39 -15.78 -0.80
C ALA A 102 -10.33 -16.07 -1.88
N SER A 103 -10.16 -15.22 -2.90
CA SER A 103 -9.08 -15.36 -3.89
C SER A 103 -7.73 -15.31 -3.18
N TRP A 104 -7.51 -14.31 -2.32
CA TRP A 104 -6.27 -14.14 -1.55
C TRP A 104 -5.99 -15.27 -0.55
N VAL A 105 -7.01 -15.80 0.14
CA VAL A 105 -6.84 -16.98 1.01
C VAL A 105 -6.50 -18.21 0.18
N PHE A 106 -7.07 -18.33 -1.02
CA PHE A 106 -6.70 -19.41 -1.93
C PHE A 106 -5.26 -19.22 -2.44
N TYR A 107 -4.82 -17.98 -2.68
CA TYR A 107 -3.42 -17.64 -3.02
C TYR A 107 -2.43 -18.20 -2.02
N ALA A 108 -2.69 -18.00 -0.74
CA ALA A 108 -1.86 -18.47 0.37
C ALA A 108 -1.68 -20.01 0.45
N VAL A 109 -2.54 -20.79 -0.22
CA VAL A 109 -2.54 -22.27 -0.11
C VAL A 109 -1.98 -22.95 -1.35
N MET A 110 -1.96 -22.27 -2.50
CA MET A 110 -1.54 -22.86 -3.77
C MET A 110 -0.05 -22.56 -4.06
N PRO A 111 0.79 -23.60 -4.26
CA PRO A 111 2.24 -23.49 -4.47
C PRO A 111 2.69 -22.62 -5.65
N VAL A 112 1.97 -22.75 -6.76
CA VAL A 112 2.37 -22.23 -8.06
C VAL A 112 1.11 -21.76 -8.71
N TRP A 113 1.09 -20.46 -9.00
CA TRP A 113 -0.07 -19.83 -9.59
C TRP A 113 0.12 -19.67 -11.08
N PRO A 114 -0.84 -20.13 -11.90
CA PRO A 114 -0.84 -19.77 -13.30
C PRO A 114 -1.09 -18.26 -13.44
N TRP A 115 -0.43 -17.62 -14.40
CA TRP A 115 -0.53 -16.18 -14.68
C TRP A 115 -1.98 -15.67 -14.80
N TRP A 116 -2.91 -16.49 -15.32
CA TRP A 116 -4.32 -16.10 -15.47
C TRP A 116 -5.02 -15.83 -14.14
N ALA A 117 -4.50 -16.34 -13.03
CA ALA A 117 -5.06 -16.07 -11.73
C ALA A 117 -4.86 -14.61 -11.32
N VAL A 118 -3.70 -14.02 -11.61
CA VAL A 118 -3.44 -12.60 -11.32
C VAL A 118 -4.42 -11.73 -12.11
N VAL A 119 -4.71 -12.11 -13.36
CA VAL A 119 -5.75 -11.48 -14.17
C VAL A 119 -7.13 -11.61 -13.51
N LEU A 120 -7.46 -12.79 -12.98
CA LEU A 120 -8.73 -13.01 -12.27
C LEU A 120 -8.83 -12.15 -11.00
N ASP A 121 -7.75 -12.01 -10.22
CA ASP A 121 -7.71 -11.15 -9.04
C ASP A 121 -7.86 -9.68 -9.43
N ALA A 122 -7.17 -9.23 -10.48
CA ALA A 122 -7.31 -7.88 -11.02
C ALA A 122 -8.74 -7.57 -11.49
N LEU A 123 -9.42 -8.54 -12.11
CA LEU A 123 -10.85 -8.41 -12.49
C LEU A 123 -11.76 -8.32 -11.26
N LEU A 124 -11.47 -9.11 -10.23
CA LEU A 124 -12.21 -9.13 -8.98
C LEU A 124 -12.05 -7.82 -8.20
N MET A 125 -10.82 -7.34 -8.11
CA MET A 125 -10.49 -6.04 -7.53
C MET A 125 -11.06 -4.89 -8.36
N SER A 126 -11.12 -5.00 -9.69
CA SER A 126 -11.85 -4.05 -10.54
C SER A 126 -13.33 -3.99 -10.19
N ALA A 127 -13.97 -5.13 -9.92
CA ALA A 127 -15.34 -5.17 -9.43
C ALA A 127 -15.49 -4.49 -8.05
N VAL A 128 -14.53 -4.69 -7.14
CA VAL A 128 -14.47 -4.00 -5.84
C VAL A 128 -14.37 -2.48 -6.05
N VAL A 129 -13.50 -2.00 -6.94
CA VAL A 129 -13.32 -0.59 -7.27
C VAL A 129 -14.63 0.02 -7.79
N VAL A 130 -15.28 -0.61 -8.75
CA VAL A 130 -16.56 -0.16 -9.33
C VAL A 130 -17.66 -0.13 -8.29
N LEU A 131 -17.78 -1.18 -7.47
CA LEU A 131 -18.81 -1.28 -6.44
C LEU A 131 -18.57 -0.34 -5.25
N PHE A 132 -17.33 0.12 -5.04
CA PHE A 132 -17.03 1.17 -4.07
C PHE A 132 -17.45 2.55 -4.55
N HIS A 133 -17.50 2.81 -5.85
CA HIS A 133 -17.78 4.15 -6.39
C HIS A 133 -19.07 4.79 -5.87
N PRO A 134 -20.23 4.10 -5.78
CA PRO A 134 -21.45 4.67 -5.20
C PRO A 134 -21.30 5.09 -3.72
N VAL A 135 -20.48 4.36 -2.95
CA VAL A 135 -20.14 4.71 -1.57
C VAL A 135 -19.28 5.97 -1.56
N LEU A 136 -18.25 6.00 -2.39
CA LEU A 136 -17.35 7.15 -2.51
C LEU A 136 -18.09 8.43 -2.90
N ARG A 137 -18.99 8.35 -3.89
CA ARG A 137 -19.71 9.51 -4.44
C ARG A 137 -20.57 10.24 -3.40
N ARG A 138 -21.01 9.55 -2.35
CA ARG A 138 -21.78 10.14 -1.25
C ARG A 138 -20.90 10.99 -0.31
N GLU A 139 -19.63 10.63 -0.14
CA GLU A 139 -18.74 11.17 0.90
C GLU A 139 -17.59 12.05 0.39
N ILE A 140 -17.16 11.83 -0.85
CA ILE A 140 -16.01 12.52 -1.46
C ILE A 140 -16.36 13.04 -2.86
N ARG A 141 -15.97 14.29 -3.13
CA ARG A 141 -16.16 14.95 -4.44
C ARG A 141 -15.34 14.28 -5.56
N HIS A 142 -14.25 13.60 -5.20
CA HIS A 142 -13.29 13.00 -6.12
C HIS A 142 -13.54 11.49 -6.32
N ALA A 143 -14.79 11.03 -6.23
CA ALA A 143 -15.13 9.63 -6.41
C ALA A 143 -14.78 9.10 -7.81
N ASP A 144 -14.96 9.92 -8.84
CA ASP A 144 -14.63 9.55 -10.22
C ASP A 144 -13.11 9.39 -10.42
N LEU A 145 -12.31 10.19 -9.72
CA LEU A 145 -10.84 10.03 -9.71
C LEU A 145 -10.43 8.72 -9.06
N ALA A 146 -11.06 8.34 -7.93
CA ALA A 146 -10.81 7.06 -7.29
C ALA A 146 -11.18 5.89 -8.21
N LEU A 147 -12.33 5.95 -8.87
CA LEU A 147 -12.77 4.94 -9.83
C LEU A 147 -11.78 4.81 -10.99
N GLY A 148 -11.42 5.93 -11.63
CA GLY A 148 -10.48 5.96 -12.73
C GLY A 148 -9.09 5.43 -12.33
N ALA A 149 -8.56 5.89 -11.19
CA ALA A 149 -7.27 5.45 -10.68
C ALA A 149 -7.27 3.96 -10.31
N GLY A 150 -8.32 3.48 -9.64
CA GLY A 150 -8.43 2.07 -9.27
C GLY A 150 -8.54 1.16 -10.49
N LEU A 151 -9.39 1.51 -11.46
CA LEU A 151 -9.53 0.74 -12.70
C LEU A 151 -8.25 0.77 -13.55
N LEU A 152 -7.63 1.93 -13.69
CA LEU A 152 -6.33 2.04 -14.37
C LEU A 152 -5.31 1.13 -13.69
N GLY A 153 -5.25 1.16 -12.35
CA GLY A 153 -4.33 0.33 -11.58
C GLY A 153 -4.52 -1.17 -11.85
N GLN A 154 -5.76 -1.64 -11.79
CA GLN A 154 -6.08 -3.07 -11.98
C GLN A 154 -5.96 -3.52 -13.44
N VAL A 155 -6.35 -2.69 -14.41
CA VAL A 155 -6.20 -2.99 -15.84
C VAL A 155 -4.73 -3.02 -16.23
N SER A 156 -3.91 -2.10 -15.72
CA SER A 156 -2.46 -2.11 -15.92
C SER A 156 -1.82 -3.38 -15.37
N LEU A 157 -2.21 -3.80 -14.16
CA LEU A 157 -1.73 -5.07 -13.56
C LEU A 157 -2.08 -6.27 -14.45
N ALA A 158 -3.35 -6.41 -14.83
CA ALA A 158 -3.79 -7.50 -15.69
C ALA A 158 -3.09 -7.50 -17.06
N ALA A 159 -2.88 -6.32 -17.65
CA ALA A 159 -2.24 -6.19 -18.94
C ALA A 159 -0.75 -6.54 -18.89
N THR A 160 -0.02 -6.14 -17.85
CA THR A 160 1.37 -6.55 -17.60
C THR A 160 1.48 -8.08 -17.54
N GLU A 161 0.61 -8.75 -16.79
CA GLU A 161 0.59 -10.22 -16.69
C GLU A 161 0.29 -10.91 -18.03
N ILE A 162 -0.65 -10.36 -18.81
CA ILE A 162 -0.97 -10.90 -20.14
C ILE A 162 0.20 -10.71 -21.10
N PHE A 163 0.81 -9.53 -21.12
CA PHE A 163 1.96 -9.26 -21.98
C PHE A 163 3.15 -10.10 -21.61
N ASP A 164 3.36 -10.34 -20.32
CA ASP A 164 4.37 -11.27 -19.86
C ASP A 164 4.12 -12.69 -20.36
N ALA A 165 2.92 -13.23 -20.11
CA ALA A 165 2.56 -14.58 -20.53
C ALA A 165 2.67 -14.80 -22.05
N LEU A 166 2.50 -13.73 -22.84
CA LEU A 166 2.62 -13.74 -24.30
C LEU A 166 4.03 -13.39 -24.80
N ASN A 167 4.99 -13.11 -23.91
CA ASN A 167 6.32 -12.60 -24.22
C ASN A 167 6.30 -11.30 -25.07
N TRP A 168 5.30 -10.44 -24.87
CA TRP A 168 5.11 -9.18 -25.59
C TRP A 168 5.73 -7.99 -24.85
N HIS A 169 6.97 -8.16 -24.36
CA HIS A 169 7.62 -7.16 -23.51
C HIS A 169 7.78 -5.81 -24.22
N GLU A 170 8.01 -5.78 -25.53
CA GLU A 170 8.08 -4.51 -26.28
C GLU A 170 6.76 -3.72 -26.27
N ALA A 171 5.62 -4.42 -26.33
CA ALA A 171 4.30 -3.79 -26.26
C ALA A 171 4.00 -3.27 -24.85
N GLU A 172 4.44 -4.01 -23.83
CA GLU A 172 4.36 -3.59 -22.43
C GLU A 172 5.14 -2.31 -22.18
N ARG A 173 6.41 -2.27 -22.61
CA ARG A 173 7.26 -1.08 -22.49
C ARG A 173 6.68 0.11 -23.25
N ALA A 174 6.17 -0.12 -24.46
CA ALA A 174 5.52 0.93 -25.27
C ALA A 174 4.26 1.49 -24.60
N ALA A 175 3.51 0.66 -23.88
CA ALA A 175 2.30 1.07 -23.17
C ALA A 175 2.57 1.66 -21.77
N ALA A 176 3.82 1.56 -21.28
CA ALA A 176 4.27 2.10 -19.98
C ALA A 176 3.40 1.64 -18.80
N LEU A 177 2.84 0.43 -18.85
CA LEU A 177 1.78 -0.02 -17.95
C LEU A 177 2.25 -0.29 -16.52
N GLY A 178 3.49 -0.76 -16.36
CA GLY A 178 4.02 -1.17 -15.05
C GLY A 178 4.01 -0.06 -13.99
N GLY A 179 4.17 1.21 -14.39
CA GLY A 179 4.15 2.34 -13.45
C GLY A 179 2.74 2.74 -12.98
N PHE A 180 1.71 2.49 -13.79
CA PHE A 180 0.34 2.93 -13.49
C PHE A 180 -0.36 2.03 -12.48
N ALA A 181 -0.07 0.72 -12.48
CA ALA A 181 -0.61 -0.26 -11.54
C ALA A 181 -0.49 0.16 -10.06
N PRO A 182 0.73 0.42 -9.53
CA PRO A 182 0.92 0.79 -8.13
C PRO A 182 0.35 2.17 -7.80
N VAL A 183 0.54 3.16 -8.68
CA VAL A 183 0.07 4.53 -8.46
C VAL A 183 -1.45 4.57 -8.42
N GLY A 184 -2.11 3.91 -9.37
CA GLY A 184 -3.56 3.80 -9.43
C GLY A 184 -4.12 3.15 -8.17
N THR A 185 -3.53 2.02 -7.76
CA THR A 185 -3.91 1.29 -6.54
C THR A 185 -3.72 2.12 -5.28
N LEU A 186 -2.62 2.89 -5.18
CA LEU A 186 -2.35 3.78 -4.05
C LEU A 186 -3.35 4.93 -3.96
N VAL A 187 -3.58 5.64 -5.08
CA VAL A 187 -4.54 6.75 -5.15
C VAL A 187 -5.95 6.26 -4.79
N TRP A 188 -6.36 5.12 -5.35
CA TRP A 188 -7.62 4.48 -5.01
C TRP A 188 -7.72 4.15 -3.52
N SER A 189 -6.72 3.46 -2.97
CA SER A 189 -6.71 3.03 -1.56
C SER A 189 -6.82 4.21 -0.60
N VAL A 190 -6.07 5.29 -0.85
CA VAL A 190 -6.14 6.53 -0.07
C VAL A 190 -7.56 7.12 -0.08
N LEU A 191 -8.17 7.25 -1.27
CA LEU A 191 -9.49 7.85 -1.41
C LEU A 191 -10.58 6.98 -0.77
N VAL A 192 -10.45 5.64 -0.87
CA VAL A 192 -11.32 4.69 -0.18
C VAL A 192 -11.19 4.82 1.33
N LEU A 193 -9.98 4.85 1.89
CA LEU A 193 -9.80 5.00 3.34
C LEU A 193 -10.35 6.33 3.86
N MET A 194 -10.19 7.41 3.09
CA MET A 194 -10.79 8.70 3.41
C MET A 194 -12.32 8.64 3.43
N ALA A 195 -12.94 7.97 2.46
CA ALA A 195 -14.39 7.80 2.41
C ALA A 195 -14.90 6.87 3.52
N GLN A 196 -14.25 5.73 3.76
CA GLN A 196 -14.59 4.80 4.85
C GLN A 196 -14.57 5.51 6.21
N ARG A 197 -13.60 6.39 6.43
CA ARG A 197 -13.51 7.20 7.65
C ARG A 197 -14.67 8.19 7.81
N ARG A 198 -15.23 8.71 6.71
CA ARG A 198 -16.30 9.73 6.72
C ARG A 198 -17.70 9.13 6.82
N ASP A 199 -17.94 8.04 6.09
CA ASP A 199 -19.25 7.37 6.04
C ASP A 199 -19.71 6.90 7.43
N GLY A 200 -18.76 6.52 8.30
CA GLY A 200 -19.07 6.12 9.68
C GLY A 200 -19.65 4.71 9.81
N ARG A 201 -20.05 4.06 8.70
CA ARG A 201 -20.37 2.62 8.66
C ARG A 201 -19.18 1.73 8.99
N TRP A 202 -17.97 2.15 8.64
CA TRP A 202 -16.74 1.40 8.94
C TRP A 202 -16.22 1.70 10.34
N ARG A 203 -15.79 0.66 11.04
CA ARG A 203 -15.14 0.81 12.34
C ARG A 203 -13.77 1.45 12.14
N ARG A 204 -13.36 2.25 13.12
CA ARG A 204 -12.03 2.88 13.12
C ARG A 204 -10.89 1.87 13.01
N SER A 205 -11.05 0.69 13.62
CA SER A 205 -10.06 -0.39 13.48
C SER A 205 -9.86 -0.79 12.03
N THR A 206 -10.94 -0.87 11.25
CA THR A 206 -10.90 -1.28 9.84
C THR A 206 -10.12 -0.27 9.00
N VAL A 207 -10.43 1.01 9.16
CA VAL A 207 -9.66 2.09 8.51
C VAL A 207 -8.19 2.04 8.92
N TRP A 208 -7.88 1.76 10.19
CA TRP A 208 -6.50 1.62 10.63
C TRP A 208 -5.76 0.44 10.02
N TYR A 209 -6.41 -0.71 9.80
CA TYR A 209 -5.79 -1.82 9.09
C TYR A 209 -5.44 -1.45 7.65
N GLY A 210 -6.32 -0.71 6.95
CA GLY A 210 -6.01 -0.26 5.60
C GLY A 210 -4.93 0.84 5.56
N ILE A 211 -4.87 1.72 6.56
CA ILE A 211 -3.73 2.64 6.69
C ILE A 211 -2.45 1.86 6.96
N ALA A 212 -2.49 0.86 7.84
CA ALA A 212 -1.35 0.01 8.15
C ALA A 212 -0.89 -0.75 6.89
N SER A 213 -1.79 -1.34 6.11
CA SER A 213 -1.42 -2.01 4.86
C SER A 213 -0.80 -1.07 3.83
N LEU A 214 -1.16 0.22 3.83
CA LEU A 214 -0.51 1.22 2.98
C LEU A 214 0.87 1.64 3.49
N LEU A 215 1.07 1.71 4.81
CA LEU A 215 2.30 2.25 5.40
C LEU A 215 3.37 1.19 5.68
N THR A 216 2.96 -0.04 6.02
CA THR A 216 3.85 -1.15 6.35
C THR A 216 4.88 -1.45 5.25
N PRO A 217 4.52 -1.46 3.95
CA PRO A 217 5.48 -1.68 2.88
C PRO A 217 6.59 -0.64 2.87
N PHE A 218 6.30 0.60 3.25
CA PHE A 218 7.32 1.64 3.37
C PHE A 218 8.11 1.52 4.67
N ALA A 219 7.47 1.09 5.76
CA ALA A 219 8.08 1.03 7.09
C ALA A 219 9.04 -0.14 7.26
N LEU A 220 8.73 -1.30 6.67
CA LEU A 220 9.54 -2.52 6.82
C LEU A 220 10.95 -2.40 6.25
N PRO A 221 11.18 -1.88 5.03
CA PRO A 221 12.54 -1.65 4.51
C PRO A 221 13.35 -0.68 5.38
N ILE A 222 12.71 0.30 6.03
CA ILE A 222 13.40 1.21 6.97
C ILE A 222 13.94 0.42 8.15
N ALA A 223 13.08 -0.39 8.74
CA ALA A 223 13.44 -1.23 9.87
C ALA A 223 14.52 -2.22 9.44
N GLY A 224 14.39 -2.83 8.26
CA GLY A 224 15.37 -3.71 7.64
C GLY A 224 16.73 -3.02 7.46
N MET A 225 16.79 -1.80 6.89
CA MET A 225 18.03 -1.05 6.74
C MET A 225 18.73 -0.78 8.08
N ALA A 226 17.97 -0.42 9.12
CA ALA A 226 18.52 -0.20 10.45
C ALA A 226 19.05 -1.50 11.10
N LEU A 227 18.41 -2.64 10.81
CA LEU A 227 18.80 -3.96 11.30
C LEU A 227 19.95 -4.56 10.49
N ASN A 228 20.03 -4.28 9.18
CA ASN A 228 21.14 -4.71 8.31
C ASN A 228 22.46 -4.03 8.67
N ALA A 229 22.41 -2.81 9.21
CA ALA A 229 23.59 -2.19 9.79
C ALA A 229 24.16 -2.99 10.99
N ALA A 230 23.36 -3.91 11.56
CA ALA A 230 23.72 -4.79 12.67
C ALA A 230 23.92 -6.27 12.27
N GLY A 231 23.71 -6.66 11.00
CA GLY A 231 23.85 -8.06 10.55
C GLY A 231 23.38 -8.31 9.10
N ASP A 232 23.53 -9.54 8.62
CA ASP A 232 23.21 -9.93 7.24
C ASP A 232 21.76 -10.42 7.10
N LEU A 233 20.78 -9.51 7.19
CA LEU A 233 19.34 -9.82 7.15
C LEU A 233 18.61 -9.26 5.92
N ALA A 234 19.36 -8.71 4.96
CA ALA A 234 18.79 -7.86 3.93
C ALA A 234 17.79 -8.58 3.03
N ASP A 235 18.12 -9.81 2.65
CA ASP A 235 17.33 -10.59 1.69
C ASP A 235 16.00 -11.04 2.30
N VAL A 236 16.03 -11.55 3.55
CA VAL A 236 14.82 -11.99 4.26
C VAL A 236 13.88 -10.82 4.57
N TYR A 237 14.43 -9.65 4.91
CA TYR A 237 13.60 -8.46 5.15
C TYR A 237 12.93 -7.94 3.87
N GLY A 238 13.62 -8.02 2.72
CA GLY A 238 13.07 -7.62 1.43
C GLY A 238 11.82 -8.41 1.09
N GLU A 239 11.86 -9.73 1.23
CA GLU A 239 10.70 -10.57 0.95
C GLU A 239 9.64 -10.53 2.04
N ALA A 240 10.02 -10.36 3.31
CA ALA A 240 9.06 -10.21 4.41
C ALA A 240 8.15 -8.96 4.28
N VAL A 241 8.48 -8.04 3.36
CA VAL A 241 7.57 -6.95 2.98
C VAL A 241 6.25 -7.48 2.41
N SER A 242 6.26 -8.61 1.70
CA SER A 242 5.05 -9.28 1.18
C SER A 242 4.04 -9.60 2.29
N ALA A 243 4.50 -9.86 3.52
CA ALA A 243 3.61 -10.09 4.66
C ALA A 243 2.71 -8.88 4.97
N ALA A 244 3.03 -7.67 4.47
CA ALA A 244 2.13 -6.52 4.52
C ALA A 244 0.79 -6.78 3.82
N ASP A 245 0.72 -7.68 2.84
CA ASP A 245 -0.51 -8.14 2.20
C ASP A 245 -1.50 -8.73 3.20
N ALA A 246 -1.03 -9.37 4.26
CA ALA A 246 -1.88 -9.87 5.32
C ALA A 246 -2.72 -8.74 5.96
N LEU A 247 -2.16 -7.53 6.08
CA LEU A 247 -2.91 -6.35 6.56
C LEU A 247 -3.93 -5.87 5.54
N PHE A 248 -3.62 -5.93 4.25
CA PHE A 248 -4.55 -5.61 3.18
C PHE A 248 -5.73 -6.59 3.17
N LEU A 249 -5.46 -7.88 3.30
CA LEU A 249 -6.46 -8.93 3.44
C LEU A 249 -7.35 -8.72 4.66
N ILE A 250 -6.75 -8.40 5.82
CA ILE A 250 -7.49 -8.04 7.04
C ILE A 250 -8.38 -6.82 6.78
N TRP A 251 -7.88 -5.80 6.09
CA TRP A 251 -8.66 -4.62 5.74
C TRP A 251 -9.85 -4.96 4.84
N LEU A 252 -9.67 -5.77 3.80
CA LEU A 252 -10.76 -6.23 2.93
C LEU A 252 -11.82 -7.02 3.71
N ALA A 253 -11.39 -8.02 4.49
CA ALA A 253 -12.28 -8.85 5.29
C ALA A 253 -13.07 -8.03 6.32
N ARG A 254 -12.40 -7.12 7.03
CA ARG A 254 -13.08 -6.23 7.98
C ARG A 254 -13.99 -5.22 7.31
N SER A 255 -13.65 -4.75 6.11
CA SER A 255 -14.52 -3.88 5.33
C SER A 255 -15.82 -4.61 4.95
N ALA A 256 -15.73 -5.88 4.53
CA ALA A 256 -16.90 -6.72 4.28
C ALA A 256 -17.72 -6.99 5.55
N HIS A 257 -17.05 -7.23 6.68
CA HIS A 257 -17.69 -7.45 7.97
C HIS A 257 -18.45 -6.22 8.48
N ASP A 258 -17.85 -5.03 8.40
CA ASP A 258 -18.45 -3.79 8.86
C ASP A 258 -19.67 -3.41 8.01
N LEU A 259 -19.62 -3.63 6.69
CA LEU A 259 -20.78 -3.49 5.80
C LEU A 259 -21.94 -4.44 6.13
N ALA A 260 -21.69 -5.50 6.88
CA ALA A 260 -22.71 -6.44 7.33
C ALA A 260 -23.20 -6.19 8.77
N GLY A 261 -22.53 -5.29 9.50
CA GLY A 261 -22.69 -5.10 10.94
C GLY A 261 -24.07 -4.66 11.40
N THR A 262 -24.28 -4.68 12.71
CA THR A 262 -25.55 -4.39 13.40
C THR A 262 -25.53 -3.03 14.08
N THR A 263 -26.63 -2.28 14.01
CA THR A 263 -26.79 -0.87 14.42
C THR A 263 -26.55 -0.58 15.90
N GLY A 264 -26.41 -1.61 16.75
CA GLY A 264 -26.51 -1.49 18.20
C GLY A 264 -25.33 -0.85 18.94
N ASP A 265 -24.13 -0.77 18.36
CA ASP A 265 -22.91 -0.33 19.09
C ASP A 265 -22.28 0.95 18.55
N ALA A 266 -22.72 1.48 17.40
CA ALA A 266 -22.10 2.65 16.79
C ALA A 266 -22.98 3.89 16.97
N ALA A 267 -22.99 4.44 18.18
CA ALA A 267 -23.26 5.87 18.30
C ALA A 267 -22.28 6.61 17.35
N PRO A 268 -22.71 7.67 16.63
CA PRO A 268 -21.83 8.46 15.79
C PRO A 268 -20.56 8.80 16.58
N TYR A 269 -19.42 8.25 16.16
CA TYR A 269 -18.18 8.45 16.91
C TYR A 269 -17.82 9.93 16.83
N VAL A 270 -18.00 10.64 17.95
CA VAL A 270 -17.46 11.99 18.13
C VAL A 270 -16.05 11.80 18.67
N PRO A 271 -14.98 12.08 17.89
CA PRO A 271 -13.63 11.93 18.38
C PRO A 271 -13.43 12.84 19.59
N SER A 272 -12.87 12.30 20.67
CA SER A 272 -12.35 13.16 21.73
C SER A 272 -11.26 14.06 21.14
N VAL A 273 -11.26 15.34 21.53
CA VAL A 273 -10.33 16.36 21.00
C VAL A 273 -8.87 15.87 21.09
N ARG A 274 -8.52 15.19 22.19
CA ARG A 274 -7.17 14.65 22.44
C ARG A 274 -6.77 13.53 21.47
N ALA A 275 -7.69 12.61 21.16
CA ALA A 275 -7.42 11.54 20.19
C ALA A 275 -7.29 12.07 18.76
N LYS A 276 -7.98 13.17 18.44
CA LYS A 276 -7.87 13.84 17.15
C LYS A 276 -6.47 14.46 16.99
N THR A 277 -5.97 15.15 18.00
CA THR A 277 -4.64 15.76 18.00
C THR A 277 -3.53 14.72 17.84
N ALA A 278 -3.56 13.64 18.62
CA ALA A 278 -2.55 12.57 18.53
C ALA A 278 -2.53 11.90 17.14
N LEU A 279 -3.71 11.68 16.54
CA LEU A 279 -3.81 11.09 15.20
C LEU A 279 -3.29 12.04 14.12
N THR A 280 -3.53 13.34 14.26
CA THR A 280 -2.95 14.32 13.33
C THR A 280 -1.44 14.38 13.47
N THR A 281 -0.89 14.40 14.69
CA THR A 281 0.56 14.49 14.90
C THR A 281 1.28 13.24 14.39
N THR A 282 0.73 12.06 14.62
CA THR A 282 1.28 10.81 14.08
C THR A 282 1.27 10.80 12.56
N ALA A 283 0.13 11.09 11.91
CA ALA A 283 0.05 11.21 10.46
C ALA A 283 1.05 12.22 9.87
N GLN A 284 1.27 13.33 10.56
CA GLN A 284 2.22 14.36 10.17
C GLN A 284 3.67 13.87 10.25
N LEU A 285 4.05 13.27 11.39
CA LEU A 285 5.37 12.69 11.57
C LEU A 285 5.61 11.59 10.53
N THR A 286 4.64 10.72 10.28
CA THR A 286 4.74 9.68 9.27
C THR A 286 4.97 10.26 7.88
N ALA A 287 4.22 11.28 7.46
CA ALA A 287 4.43 11.93 6.15
C ALA A 287 5.85 12.49 6.01
N CYS A 288 6.38 13.10 7.08
CA CYS A 288 7.72 13.68 7.07
C CYS A 288 8.80 12.59 7.07
N VAL A 289 8.66 11.57 7.92
CA VAL A 289 9.58 10.43 7.99
C VAL A 289 9.63 9.71 6.66
N VAL A 290 8.47 9.45 6.05
CA VAL A 290 8.39 8.84 4.72
C VAL A 290 9.18 9.70 3.72
N LEU A 291 8.94 11.01 3.59
CA LEU A 291 9.72 11.82 2.64
C LEU A 291 11.22 11.98 2.96
N LEU A 292 11.64 11.77 4.21
CA LEU A 292 13.03 11.86 4.63
C LEU A 292 13.82 10.56 4.41
N LEU A 293 13.14 9.44 4.21
CA LEU A 293 13.81 8.16 4.00
C LEU A 293 14.73 8.18 2.80
N PRO A 294 14.33 8.72 1.64
CA PRO A 294 15.23 8.66 0.53
C PRO A 294 16.50 9.47 0.65
N PRO A 295 16.49 10.72 1.14
CA PRO A 295 17.72 11.44 1.45
C PRO A 295 18.67 10.65 2.36
N LEU A 296 18.11 9.88 3.31
CA LEU A 296 18.89 9.16 4.32
C LEU A 296 19.46 7.84 3.80
N ALA A 297 18.71 7.13 2.98
CA ALA A 297 19.11 5.83 2.43
C ALA A 297 19.82 5.95 1.08
N ASN A 298 19.57 7.01 0.31
CA ASN A 298 20.28 7.27 -0.94
C ASN A 298 21.64 7.91 -0.61
N ARG A 299 22.74 7.26 -1.02
CA ARG A 299 24.10 7.83 -0.85
C ARG A 299 24.37 9.01 -1.78
N HIS A 300 23.38 9.41 -2.59
CA HIS A 300 23.48 10.46 -3.58
C HIS A 300 22.36 11.52 -3.36
N PRO A 301 22.68 12.83 -3.43
CA PRO A 301 21.70 13.89 -3.19
C PRO A 301 20.70 14.08 -4.34
N ALA A 302 20.94 13.42 -5.47
CA ALA A 302 20.07 13.43 -6.64
C ALA A 302 19.19 12.16 -6.64
N TRP A 303 17.88 12.31 -6.88
CA TRP A 303 16.91 11.22 -6.74
C TRP A 303 16.54 10.50 -8.06
N ILE A 304 16.62 11.18 -9.21
CA ILE A 304 16.31 10.61 -10.54
C ILE A 304 17.59 10.30 -11.32
N SER A 305 18.57 11.19 -11.26
CA SER A 305 19.87 11.16 -11.95
C SER A 305 20.65 9.86 -11.80
N PRO A 306 20.64 9.17 -10.64
CA PRO A 306 21.33 7.89 -10.53
C PRO A 306 20.75 6.82 -11.46
N HIS A 307 19.50 6.99 -11.90
CA HIS A 307 18.74 6.02 -12.69
C HIS A 307 18.52 6.48 -14.13
N VAL A 308 18.42 7.79 -14.38
CA VAL A 308 18.17 8.38 -15.70
C VAL A 308 19.18 9.49 -15.96
N SER A 309 19.87 9.43 -17.09
CA SER A 309 20.76 10.51 -17.51
C SER A 309 19.94 11.79 -17.75
N ILE A 310 20.19 12.83 -16.94
CA ILE A 310 19.44 14.09 -16.96
C ILE A 310 19.49 14.75 -18.34
N ASP A 311 20.54 14.53 -19.12
CA ASP A 311 20.70 15.10 -20.46
C ASP A 311 19.62 14.64 -21.45
N ARG A 312 18.90 13.54 -21.14
CA ARG A 312 17.82 13.00 -21.97
C ARG A 312 16.43 13.50 -21.58
N LEU A 313 16.21 13.86 -20.31
CA LEU A 313 14.94 14.40 -19.81
C LEU A 313 14.45 15.63 -20.61
N PRO A 314 15.31 16.60 -20.98
CA PRO A 314 14.93 17.76 -21.77
C PRO A 314 14.39 17.43 -23.16
N ARG A 315 14.75 16.28 -23.78
CA ARG A 315 14.18 15.90 -25.08
C ARG A 315 12.73 15.47 -24.93
N VAL A 316 12.43 14.60 -23.98
CA VAL A 316 11.06 14.08 -23.78
C VAL A 316 10.15 15.14 -23.16
N VAL A 317 10.65 15.93 -22.22
CA VAL A 317 9.88 17.00 -21.56
C VAL A 317 9.81 18.25 -22.43
N GLY A 318 10.87 18.58 -23.18
CA GLY A 318 10.95 19.78 -24.00
C GLY A 318 9.98 19.79 -25.19
N GLU A 319 9.63 18.61 -25.73
CA GLU A 319 8.59 18.48 -26.75
C GLU A 319 7.18 18.74 -26.20
N ALA A 320 6.93 18.46 -24.91
CA ALA A 320 5.60 18.55 -24.30
C ALA A 320 5.35 19.84 -23.48
N ALA A 321 6.38 20.40 -22.84
CA ALA A 321 6.23 21.45 -21.83
C ALA A 321 7.03 22.74 -22.11
N GLY A 322 7.71 22.82 -23.26
CA GLY A 322 8.66 23.90 -23.56
C GLY A 322 10.01 23.69 -22.87
N ALA A 323 11.03 24.46 -23.28
CA ALA A 323 12.40 24.31 -22.79
C ALA A 323 12.51 24.70 -21.30
N VAL A 324 12.33 23.74 -20.40
CA VAL A 324 12.68 23.90 -18.99
C VAL A 324 14.21 23.95 -18.88
N PRO A 325 14.81 24.98 -18.24
CA PRO A 325 16.25 25.06 -18.06
C PRO A 325 16.76 23.84 -17.29
N THR A 326 17.83 23.20 -17.78
CA THR A 326 18.48 22.05 -17.11
C THR A 326 18.89 22.37 -15.68
N THR A 327 19.29 23.61 -15.41
CA THR A 327 19.63 24.13 -14.08
C THR A 327 18.44 24.07 -13.11
N LEU A 328 17.22 24.36 -13.57
CA LEU A 328 16.01 24.29 -12.75
C LEU A 328 15.67 22.84 -12.42
N LEU A 329 15.85 21.93 -13.38
CA LEU A 329 15.66 20.49 -13.17
C LEU A 329 16.64 19.94 -12.13
N HIS A 330 17.93 20.30 -12.21
CA HIS A 330 18.93 19.92 -11.19
C HIS A 330 18.60 20.50 -9.81
N ALA A 331 18.19 21.77 -9.75
CA ALA A 331 17.81 22.41 -8.49
C ALA A 331 16.59 21.72 -7.86
N PHE A 332 15.60 21.36 -8.67
CA PHE A 332 14.44 20.58 -8.21
C PHE A 332 14.86 19.20 -7.72
N GLU A 333 15.75 18.53 -8.43
CA GLU A 333 16.21 17.21 -8.07
C GLU A 333 16.98 17.19 -6.74
N LEU A 334 17.91 18.12 -6.56
CA LEU A 334 18.61 18.32 -5.29
C LEU A 334 17.65 18.70 -4.18
N PHE A 335 16.67 19.57 -4.47
CA PHE A 335 15.67 19.95 -3.48
C PHE A 335 14.86 18.74 -2.98
N VAL A 336 14.41 17.87 -3.89
CA VAL A 336 13.70 16.63 -3.53
C VAL A 336 14.62 15.66 -2.80
N GLY A 337 15.81 15.39 -3.35
CA GLY A 337 16.76 14.42 -2.81
C GLY A 337 17.37 14.81 -1.47
N LEU A 338 17.43 16.10 -1.13
CA LEU A 338 17.82 16.60 0.19
C LEU A 338 16.66 16.67 1.20
N GLY A 339 15.45 16.24 0.83
CA GLY A 339 14.29 16.21 1.72
C GLY A 339 13.52 17.52 1.79
N GLY A 340 13.68 18.43 0.82
CA GLY A 340 12.97 19.70 0.74
C GLY A 340 11.44 19.55 0.74
N LEU A 341 10.91 18.44 0.21
CA LEU A 341 9.48 18.11 0.30
C LEU A 341 9.02 17.85 1.73
N ALA A 342 9.83 17.18 2.56
CA ALA A 342 9.51 16.97 3.96
C ALA A 342 9.46 18.32 4.71
N ALA A 343 10.40 19.22 4.42
CA ALA A 343 10.39 20.57 4.94
C ALA A 343 9.15 21.37 4.50
N LEU A 344 8.76 21.28 3.22
CA LEU A 344 7.53 21.91 2.72
C LEU A 344 6.27 21.37 3.42
N VAL A 345 6.19 20.05 3.63
CA VAL A 345 5.09 19.44 4.38
C VAL A 345 5.06 19.98 5.81
N LEU A 346 6.20 19.97 6.53
CA LEU A 346 6.29 20.55 7.89
C LEU A 346 5.84 22.01 7.93
N VAL A 347 6.28 22.83 6.98
CA VAL A 347 5.88 24.23 6.89
C VAL A 347 4.38 24.36 6.59
N ALA A 348 3.83 23.56 5.68
CA ALA A 348 2.40 23.53 5.36
C ALA A 348 1.52 23.13 6.55
N LEU A 349 2.04 22.28 7.43
CA LEU A 349 1.33 21.89 8.65
C LEU A 349 1.18 23.04 9.65
N HIS A 350 2.17 23.93 9.71
CA HIS A 350 2.19 25.12 10.57
C HIS A 350 1.55 26.35 9.91
N ARG A 351 1.75 26.55 8.61
CA ARG A 351 1.29 27.70 7.84
C ARG A 351 0.30 27.28 6.75
N ARG A 352 -0.97 27.64 6.94
CA ARG A 352 -2.06 27.31 5.99
C ARG A 352 -1.81 27.80 4.56
N THR A 353 -1.12 28.93 4.40
CA THR A 353 -0.78 29.48 3.08
C THR A 353 0.15 28.58 2.27
N MET A 354 0.93 27.73 2.94
CA MET A 354 1.89 26.82 2.33
C MET A 354 1.28 25.45 1.95
N PHE A 355 -0.01 25.24 2.24
CA PHE A 355 -0.71 24.00 1.90
C PHE A 355 -0.67 23.69 0.39
N TRP A 356 -1.09 24.65 -0.45
CA TRP A 356 -1.13 24.45 -1.89
C TRP A 356 0.28 24.29 -2.51
N PRO A 357 1.29 25.11 -2.16
CA PRO A 357 2.66 24.88 -2.58
C PRO A 357 3.20 23.49 -2.24
N ALA A 358 3.00 23.03 -1.00
CA ALA A 358 3.45 21.69 -0.59
C ALA A 358 2.71 20.59 -1.35
N MET A 359 1.39 20.72 -1.52
CA MET A 359 0.58 19.76 -2.28
C MET A 359 1.04 19.67 -3.74
N SER A 360 1.23 20.82 -4.40
CA SER A 360 1.74 20.87 -5.77
C SER A 360 3.14 20.28 -5.87
N GLY A 361 4.04 20.58 -4.93
CA GLY A 361 5.40 20.01 -4.90
C GLY A 361 5.38 18.49 -4.80
N LEU A 362 4.54 17.92 -3.93
CA LEU A 362 4.39 16.47 -3.80
C LEU A 362 3.82 15.83 -5.07
N LEU A 363 2.79 16.41 -5.67
CA LEU A 363 2.17 15.87 -6.88
C LEU A 363 3.11 15.97 -8.10
N VAL A 364 3.80 17.10 -8.27
CA VAL A 364 4.80 17.28 -9.34
C VAL A 364 5.94 16.28 -9.18
N THR A 365 6.43 16.07 -7.96
CA THR A 365 7.46 15.06 -7.69
C THR A 365 6.94 13.66 -7.99
N ALA A 366 5.72 13.34 -7.56
CA ALA A 366 5.12 12.04 -7.85
C ALA A 366 5.02 11.76 -9.36
N LEU A 367 4.60 12.77 -10.13
CA LEU A 367 4.54 12.70 -11.60
C LEU A 367 5.93 12.57 -12.23
N ALA A 368 6.92 13.32 -11.74
CA ALA A 368 8.30 13.23 -12.23
C ALA A 368 8.91 11.85 -11.98
N GLY A 369 8.62 11.25 -10.81
CA GLY A 369 9.08 9.90 -10.48
C GLY A 369 8.42 8.84 -11.36
N LEU A 370 7.12 9.00 -11.63
CA LEU A 370 6.40 8.11 -12.56
C LEU A 370 6.97 8.22 -13.98
N ALA A 371 7.22 9.44 -14.46
CA ALA A 371 7.85 9.67 -15.76
C ALA A 371 9.25 9.06 -15.83
N ALA A 372 10.06 9.20 -14.77
CA ALA A 372 11.38 8.59 -14.71
C ALA A 372 11.32 7.06 -14.86
N VAL A 373 10.36 6.38 -14.23
CA VAL A 373 10.17 4.92 -14.35
C VAL A 373 9.90 4.53 -15.79
N THR A 374 9.02 5.26 -16.48
CA THR A 374 8.72 4.99 -17.89
C THR A 374 9.92 5.23 -18.82
N MET A 375 10.88 6.07 -18.41
CA MET A 375 12.09 6.34 -19.18
C MET A 375 13.22 5.33 -18.93
N VAL A 376 13.36 4.82 -17.69
CA VAL A 376 14.37 3.79 -17.35
C VAL A 376 14.15 2.53 -18.18
N ASP A 377 12.89 2.15 -18.38
CA ASP A 377 12.46 0.93 -19.08
C ASP A 377 12.85 0.91 -20.58
N GLN A 378 13.15 2.07 -21.18
CA GLN A 378 13.51 2.14 -22.61
C GLN A 378 15.00 1.93 -22.91
N GLN A 379 15.89 2.04 -21.93
CA GLN A 379 17.24 2.51 -22.27
C GLN A 379 18.29 1.43 -22.52
N ASP A 380 18.25 0.29 -21.83
CA ASP A 380 19.11 -0.86 -22.12
C ASP A 380 18.35 -2.07 -21.62
N GLY A 381 18.70 -3.28 -22.06
CA GLY A 381 18.22 -4.53 -21.47
C GLY A 381 18.63 -4.72 -20.01
N TRP A 382 18.55 -3.69 -19.15
CA TRP A 382 18.06 -3.78 -17.80
C TRP A 382 16.71 -4.48 -17.83
N GLY A 383 16.74 -5.80 -18.06
CA GLY A 383 15.79 -6.66 -17.43
C GLY A 383 15.85 -6.27 -15.97
N LEU A 384 14.76 -5.69 -15.47
CA LEU A 384 14.31 -5.95 -14.12
C LEU A 384 14.43 -7.47 -14.00
N THR A 385 15.59 -7.94 -13.55
CA THR A 385 15.89 -9.36 -13.38
C THR A 385 14.93 -9.70 -12.27
N ARG A 386 13.79 -10.26 -12.69
CA ARG A 386 12.66 -10.53 -11.82
C ARG A 386 13.19 -11.33 -10.64
N PRO A 387 13.08 -10.82 -9.41
CA PRO A 387 12.74 -11.73 -8.33
C PRO A 387 11.37 -12.30 -8.75
N TYR A 388 11.29 -13.61 -8.89
CA TYR A 388 10.07 -14.29 -9.29
C TYR A 388 8.92 -13.88 -8.36
N GLY A 389 7.88 -13.25 -8.92
CA GLY A 389 6.67 -12.87 -8.20
C GLY A 389 6.31 -11.40 -8.38
N LEU A 390 5.27 -11.14 -9.18
CA LEU A 390 4.57 -9.85 -9.28
C LEU A 390 3.77 -9.60 -7.99
N ASP A 391 4.49 -9.46 -6.89
CA ASP A 391 3.92 -8.93 -5.66
C ASP A 391 3.74 -7.41 -5.85
N VAL A 392 2.56 -6.90 -5.53
CA VAL A 392 2.21 -5.46 -5.55
C VAL A 392 3.21 -4.66 -4.71
N TYR A 393 3.94 -5.33 -3.81
CA TYR A 393 4.99 -4.77 -2.97
C TYR A 393 6.44 -5.06 -3.38
N GLY A 394 6.69 -5.88 -4.41
CA GLY A 394 8.03 -6.06 -5.01
C GLY A 394 8.65 -4.74 -5.53
N ILE A 395 7.81 -3.72 -5.72
CA ILE A 395 8.17 -2.34 -6.06
C ILE A 395 9.00 -1.64 -4.96
N VAL A 396 8.82 -2.02 -3.70
CA VAL A 396 9.61 -1.49 -2.59
C VAL A 396 10.93 -2.25 -2.42
N ALA A 397 10.98 -3.52 -2.86
CA ALA A 397 12.13 -4.41 -2.75
C ALA A 397 13.25 -4.16 -3.79
N PHE A 398 13.14 -3.16 -4.67
CA PHE A 398 14.19 -2.75 -5.62
C PHE A 398 15.40 -2.05 -4.96
N SER A 399 15.90 -2.60 -3.86
CA SER A 399 17.11 -2.17 -3.15
C SER A 399 18.36 -2.95 -3.56
N SER A 400 18.38 -3.65 -4.70
CA SER A 400 19.57 -4.40 -5.15
C SER A 400 20.70 -3.51 -5.72
N ARG A 401 20.53 -2.18 -5.76
CA ARG A 401 21.61 -1.20 -6.02
C ARG A 401 21.46 -0.01 -5.06
N PRO A 402 22.53 0.76 -4.74
CA PRO A 402 22.55 1.74 -3.64
C PRO A 402 21.66 2.98 -3.82
N ALA A 403 20.71 2.97 -4.74
CA ALA A 403 19.82 4.06 -5.06
C ALA A 403 18.35 3.59 -5.01
N ILE A 404 17.53 4.36 -4.30
CA ILE A 404 16.09 4.09 -4.09
C ILE A 404 15.33 4.28 -5.39
N SER A 405 14.37 3.39 -5.67
CA SER A 405 13.62 3.44 -6.92
C SER A 405 12.79 4.74 -7.05
N PRO A 406 12.66 5.32 -8.26
CA PRO A 406 11.79 6.48 -8.45
C PRO A 406 10.31 6.21 -8.11
N LEU A 407 9.85 4.94 -8.24
CA LEU A 407 8.52 4.51 -7.80
C LEU A 407 8.31 4.71 -6.30
N TRP A 408 9.33 4.40 -5.50
CA TRP A 408 9.30 4.61 -4.06
C TRP A 408 8.99 6.08 -3.73
N PHE A 409 9.71 7.01 -4.37
CA PHE A 409 9.52 8.44 -4.17
C PHE A 409 8.13 8.90 -4.60
N THR A 410 7.63 8.38 -5.73
CA THR A 410 6.27 8.65 -6.19
C THR A 410 5.26 8.23 -5.13
N ALA A 411 5.38 7.02 -4.61
CA ALA A 411 4.46 6.52 -3.61
C ALA A 411 4.57 7.30 -2.28
N ALA A 412 5.78 7.62 -1.82
CA ALA A 412 6.02 8.44 -0.65
C ALA A 412 5.42 9.85 -0.77
N CYS A 413 5.53 10.47 -1.94
CA CYS A 413 4.92 11.76 -2.22
C CYS A 413 3.40 11.69 -2.19
N LEU A 414 2.80 10.66 -2.78
CA LEU A 414 1.35 10.45 -2.80
C LEU A 414 0.79 10.15 -1.41
N VAL A 415 1.45 9.28 -0.63
CA VAL A 415 1.10 9.02 0.78
C VAL A 415 1.19 10.31 1.59
N SER A 416 2.25 11.09 1.42
CA SER A 416 2.43 12.34 2.15
C SER A 416 1.41 13.41 1.76
N ALA A 417 1.04 13.47 0.48
CA ALA A 417 -0.02 14.33 -0.02
C ALA A 417 -1.37 13.94 0.59
N ALA A 418 -1.67 12.65 0.66
CA ALA A 418 -2.86 12.12 1.31
C ALA A 418 -2.94 12.50 2.79
N LEU A 419 -1.85 12.30 3.54
CA LEU A 419 -1.76 12.61 4.97
C LEU A 419 -1.86 14.13 5.21
N LEU A 420 -1.21 14.94 4.37
CA LEU A 420 -1.29 16.40 4.44
C LEU A 420 -2.72 16.88 4.18
N TRP A 421 -3.37 16.39 3.12
CA TRP A 421 -4.76 16.69 2.78
C TRP A 421 -5.72 16.30 3.92
N TRP A 422 -5.53 15.11 4.48
CA TRP A 422 -6.29 14.63 5.62
C TRP A 422 -6.17 15.58 6.81
N SER A 423 -4.96 15.99 7.16
CA SER A 423 -4.71 16.90 8.28
C SER A 423 -5.36 18.28 8.09
N HIS A 424 -5.45 18.76 6.84
CA HIS A 424 -6.07 20.02 6.48
C HIS A 424 -7.59 19.96 6.55
N SER A 425 -8.18 18.90 5.99
CA SER A 425 -9.64 18.72 5.97
C SER A 425 -10.24 18.64 7.38
N GLY A 426 -9.54 17.99 8.33
CA GLY A 426 -9.98 17.87 9.71
C GLY A 426 -10.11 19.21 10.45
N ARG A 427 -9.34 20.24 10.09
CA ARG A 427 -9.40 21.57 10.74
C ARG A 427 -10.59 22.41 10.26
N ARG A 428 -11.05 22.21 9.02
CA ARG A 428 -12.20 22.96 8.47
C ARG A 428 -13.51 22.57 9.15
N SER A 429 -13.70 21.29 9.45
CA SER A 429 -14.89 20.79 10.12
C SER A 429 -15.05 21.36 11.54
N ASP A 430 -13.94 21.59 12.27
CA ASP A 430 -13.99 22.14 13.64
C ASP A 430 -14.41 23.62 13.62
N ALA A 431 -13.88 24.40 12.69
CA ALA A 431 -14.23 25.82 12.56
C ALA A 431 -15.73 26.01 12.25
N ALA A 432 -16.30 25.17 11.36
CA ALA A 432 -17.72 25.19 11.06
C ALA A 432 -18.59 24.79 12.26
N ALA A 433 -18.14 23.80 13.05
CA ALA A 433 -18.87 23.37 14.25
C ALA A 433 -18.89 24.46 15.34
N VAL A 434 -17.76 25.16 15.57
CA VAL A 434 -17.69 26.27 16.54
C VAL A 434 -18.59 27.44 16.11
N PHE A 435 -18.54 27.82 14.82
CA PHE A 435 -19.40 28.88 14.29
C PHE A 435 -20.89 28.55 14.45
N SER A 436 -21.29 27.30 14.16
CA SER A 436 -22.69 26.88 14.32
C SER A 436 -23.21 26.90 15.77
N ARG A 437 -22.31 26.72 16.76
CA ARG A 437 -22.69 26.85 18.19
C ARG A 437 -22.81 28.31 18.61
N GLN A 438 -21.94 29.19 18.11
CA GLN A 438 -21.99 30.62 18.41
C GLN A 438 -23.22 31.31 17.82
N VAL A 439 -23.74 30.84 16.67
CA VAL A 439 -24.96 31.42 16.06
C VAL A 439 -26.24 30.93 16.76
N ARG A 440 -26.18 29.81 17.51
CA ARG A 440 -27.33 29.27 18.26
C ARG A 440 -27.39 29.75 19.72
N ALA A 441 -26.30 30.32 20.23
CA ALA A 441 -26.23 30.95 21.54
C ALA A 441 -26.51 32.44 21.38
#